data_AF-A0A9E0XTV8-F1
#
_entry.id   AF-A0A9E0XTV8-F1
#
_cell.length_a   1.000
_cell.length_b   1.000
_cell.length_c   1.000
_cell.angle_alpha   90.00
_cell.angle_beta   90.00
_cell.angle_gamma   90.00
#
_symmetry.space_group_name_H-M   'P 1'
#
loop_
_entity.id
_entity.type
_entity.pdbx_description
1 polymer ?
#
loop_
_entity_poly.entity_id
_entity_poly.type
_entity_poly.pdbx_seq_one_letter_code
_entity_poly.pdbx_strand_id
1 'polypeptide(L)' 'KKTEGLFFAGECLDIDAFTGGFNLQAAWTTAKIAALEIENICAKKNLTLQ' A
#
# COMPACT_ATOMS: atom_id res chain seq x y z
N LYS A 1 -1.61 10.97 8.38
CA LYS A 1 -2.77 10.24 7.79
C LYS A 1 -4.00 11.13 7.90
N LYS A 2 -4.77 11.29 6.80
CA LYS A 2 -5.95 12.19 6.77
C LYS A 2 -7.29 11.44 6.66
N THR A 3 -7.30 10.22 6.14
CA THR A 3 -8.51 9.41 5.95
C THR A 3 -8.21 7.95 6.29
N GLU A 4 -9.07 7.31 7.09
CA GLU A 4 -8.94 5.89 7.44
C GLU A 4 -9.33 4.99 6.27
N GLY A 5 -8.64 3.85 6.13
CA GLY A 5 -8.91 2.89 5.05
C GLY A 5 -8.47 3.34 3.65
N LEU A 6 -7.94 4.55 3.48
CA LEU A 6 -7.37 5.04 2.23
C LEU A 6 -5.87 4.74 2.17
N PHE A 7 -5.44 4.06 1.10
CA PHE A 7 -4.06 3.69 0.84
C PHE A 7 -3.61 4.21 -0.52
N PHE A 8 -2.31 4.50 -0.63
CA PHE A 8 -1.64 4.90 -1.87
C PHE A 8 -0.48 3.94 -2.14
N ALA A 9 -0.19 3.72 -3.42
CA ALA A 9 0.92 2.91 -3.89
C ALA A 9 1.37 3.40 -5.28
N GLY A 10 2.60 3.07 -5.67
CA GLY A 10 3.19 3.45 -6.95
C GLY A 10 3.32 4.96 -7.13
N GLU A 11 3.24 5.39 -8.39
CA GLU A 11 3.49 6.77 -8.85
C GLU A 11 2.56 7.83 -8.24
N CYS A 12 1.45 7.42 -7.61
CA CYS A 12 0.60 8.36 -6.87
C CYS A 12 1.26 8.86 -5.57
N LEU A 13 2.33 8.21 -5.13
CA LEU A 13 3.16 8.67 -4.02
C LEU A 13 4.19 9.68 -4.54
N ASP A 14 4.56 10.64 -3.69
CA ASP A 14 5.63 11.62 -3.97
C ASP A 14 7.01 10.95 -3.79
N ILE A 15 7.28 9.98 -4.67
CA ILE A 15 8.53 9.24 -4.77
C ILE A 15 8.87 9.13 -6.25
N ASP A 16 10.12 9.42 -6.61
CA ASP A 16 10.62 9.26 -7.97
C ASP A 16 12.04 8.70 -7.88
N ALA A 17 12.44 7.95 -8.90
CA ALA A 17 13.73 7.34 -9.02
C ALA A 17 14.31 7.58 -10.41
N PHE A 18 15.64 7.52 -10.49
CA PHE A 18 16.31 7.54 -11.78
C PHE A 18 15.90 6.33 -12.65
N THR A 19 16.26 6.39 -13.92
CA THR A 19 16.09 5.26 -14.86
C THR A 19 16.76 3.99 -14.34
N GLY A 20 16.35 2.82 -14.86
CA GLY A 20 16.86 1.52 -14.42
C GLY A 20 15.83 0.64 -13.73
N GLY A 21 14.53 0.98 -13.85
CA GLY A 21 13.43 0.15 -13.34
C GLY A 21 13.10 0.40 -11.87
N PHE A 22 13.72 1.38 -11.21
CA PHE A 22 13.45 1.69 -9.81
C PHE A 22 12.02 2.15 -9.55
N ASN A 23 11.39 2.89 -10.47
CA ASN A 23 9.96 3.24 -10.36
C ASN A 23 9.05 1.99 -10.41
N LEU A 24 9.42 0.97 -11.19
CA LEU A 24 8.71 -0.31 -11.16
C LEU A 24 8.90 -1.03 -9.82
N GLN A 25 10.15 -1.10 -9.33
CA GLN A 25 10.44 -1.69 -8.03
C GLN A 25 9.68 -0.99 -6.89
N ALA A 26 9.62 0.34 -6.92
CA ALA A 26 8.86 1.16 -5.98
C ALA A 26 7.35 0.85 -6.09
N ALA A 27 6.81 0.76 -7.30
CA ALA A 27 5.41 0.40 -7.53
C ALA A 27 5.06 -0.98 -6.96
N TRP A 28 5.84 -2.02 -7.26
CA TRP A 28 5.59 -3.38 -6.76
C TRP A 28 5.69 -3.48 -5.24
N THR A 29 6.72 -2.86 -4.68
CA THR A 29 6.97 -2.90 -3.24
C THR A 29 5.87 -2.18 -2.46
N THR A 30 5.53 -0.96 -2.87
CA THR A 30 4.48 -0.17 -2.20
C THR A 30 3.10 -0.80 -2.37
N ALA A 31 2.79 -1.39 -3.53
CA ALA A 31 1.55 -2.12 -3.73
C ALA A 31 1.43 -3.34 -2.81
N LYS A 32 2.52 -4.12 -2.64
CA LYS A 32 2.54 -5.26 -1.70
C LYS A 32 2.29 -4.81 -0.26
N ILE A 33 2.90 -3.71 0.17
CA ILE A 33 2.70 -3.16 1.52
C ILE A 33 1.25 -2.71 1.72
N ALA A 34 0.68 -1.97 0.76
CA ALA A 34 -0.71 -1.54 0.84
C ALA A 34 -1.67 -2.74 0.92
N ALA A 35 -1.45 -3.77 0.10
CA ALA A 35 -2.26 -4.98 0.10
C ALA A 35 -2.18 -5.75 1.43
N LEU A 36 -0.98 -5.89 2.01
CA LEU A 36 -0.80 -6.55 3.31
C LEU A 36 -1.55 -5.82 4.42
N GLU A 37 -1.56 -4.48 4.41
CA GLU A 37 -2.30 -3.73 5.42
C GLU A 37 -3.82 -3.81 5.22
N ILE A 38 -4.29 -3.83 3.97
CA ILE A 38 -5.70 -4.10 3.66
C ILE A 38 -6.10 -5.48 4.19
N GLU A 39 -5.28 -6.51 3.95
CA GLU A 39 -5.51 -7.87 4.48
C GLU A 39 -5.60 -7.87 6.00
N ASN A 40 -4.65 -7.24 6.69
CA ASN A 40 -4.65 -7.13 8.15
C ASN A 40 -5.91 -6.45 8.69
N ILE A 41 -6.37 -5.39 8.04
CA ILE A 41 -7.60 -4.68 8.45
C ILE A 41 -8.82 -5.58 8.26
N CYS A 42 -8.93 -6.25 7.11
CA CYS A 42 -10.02 -7.19 6.85
C CYS A 42 -10.04 -8.34 7.87
N ALA A 43 -8.88 -8.91 8.17
CA ALA A 43 -8.75 -9.97 9.18
C ALA A 43 -9.17 -9.49 10.57
N LYS A 44 -8.69 -8.32 11.02
CA LYS A 44 -9.08 -7.73 12.31
C LYS A 44 -10.57 -7.43 12.40
N LYS A 45 -11.19 -6.93 11.33
CA LYS A 45 -12.65 -6.69 11.27
C LYS A 45 -13.43 -7.99 11.41
N ASN A 46 -12.99 -9.07 10.76
CA ASN A 46 -13.64 -10.37 10.90
C ASN A 46 -13.56 -10.92 12.33
N LEU A 47 -12.45 -10.68 13.04
CA LEU A 47 -12.27 -11.03 14.45
C LEU A 47 -13.11 -10.18 15.42
N THR A 48 -13.48 -8.95 15.05
CA THR A 48 -14.33 -8.08 15.89
C THR A 48 -15.82 -8.30 15.66
N LEU A 49 -16.19 -9.01 14.59
CA LEU A 49 -17.57 -9.38 14.24
C LEU A 49 -17.95 -10.79 14.70
N GLN A 50 -17.01 -11.56 15.26
CA GLN A 50 -17.24 -12.80 16.00
C GLN A 50 -17.33 -12.50 17.50
#